data_AF-A0A951SHK5-F1
#
_entry.id   AF-A0A951SHK5-F1
#
_cell.length_a   1.000
_cell.length_b   1.000
_cell.length_c   1.000
_cell.angle_alpha   90.00
_cell.angle_beta   90.00
_cell.angle_gamma   90.00
#
_symmetry.space_group_name_H-M   'P 1'
#
loop_
_entity.id
_entity.type
_entity.pdbx_description
1 polymer ?
#
loop_
_entity_poly.entity_id
_entity_poly.type
_entity_poly.pdbx_seq_one_letter_code
_entity_poly.pdbx_strand_id
1 'polypeptide(L)'
;MRSHYGDQSYQADDRYFDWRFADHPEIPRESPTIWVCRREGRVVGQQAALPFTVRAGGAVIPAAWAIDLMVDPEWRLRGVAPALTAQLCADRPLVAGLGIAAAARRGFARAGWVDLGRVPRYVRLLRPLRAGEAPTGRRPVRPAAALASRAAVPVLGLLAGTEAAVLGGARLGGLRFQAIERFDDRVEPLWAAVAPTHPLIAHRGLRSLAWRFDAAPQPAVYRKYYLTRGARVLGYAVLRRRQETMMVVDHLCLPGWHWALFAHCLAEARRAGAAALRCLATGRKARRSLLALGFLPRPGPHFMAFAHPLSGLAASLVGEPGNWYLTEADSDLDHPPLP
;
A
#
# COMPACT_ATOMS: atom_id res chain seq x y z
N MET A 1 -7.51 -22.28 2.67
CA MET A 1 -6.38 -21.46 2.16
C MET A 1 -5.54 -22.23 1.13
N ARG A 2 -4.85 -23.31 1.50
CA ARG A 2 -3.99 -24.12 0.58
C ARG A 2 -4.67 -24.59 -0.71
N SER A 3 -5.87 -25.17 -0.60
CA SER A 3 -6.64 -25.60 -1.78
C SER A 3 -7.04 -24.48 -2.74
N HIS A 4 -7.06 -23.22 -2.28
CA HIS A 4 -7.48 -22.07 -3.08
C HIS A 4 -6.30 -21.29 -3.66
N TYR A 5 -5.26 -21.06 -2.86
CA TYR A 5 -4.10 -20.25 -3.24
C TYR A 5 -2.87 -21.07 -3.65
N GLY A 6 -2.89 -22.38 -3.42
CA GLY A 6 -1.74 -23.28 -3.56
C GLY A 6 -0.92 -23.39 -2.27
N ASP A 7 -0.13 -24.45 -2.17
CA ASP A 7 0.70 -24.73 -0.99
C ASP A 7 1.88 -23.76 -0.84
N GLN A 8 2.32 -23.17 -1.96
CA GLN A 8 3.36 -22.14 -2.01
C GLN A 8 2.77 -20.73 -2.02
N SER A 9 1.65 -20.50 -1.34
CA SER A 9 1.12 -19.15 -1.17
C SER A 9 1.48 -18.61 0.21
N TYR A 10 1.60 -17.29 0.34
CA TYR A 10 1.82 -16.70 1.67
C TYR A 10 0.62 -16.95 2.60
N GLN A 11 -0.59 -17.18 2.05
CA GLN A 11 -1.77 -17.50 2.86
C GLN A 11 -1.65 -18.89 3.48
N ALA A 12 -0.77 -19.74 2.95
CA ALA A 12 -0.51 -21.08 3.46
C ALA A 12 0.71 -21.17 4.39
N ASP A 13 1.49 -20.09 4.54
CA ASP A 13 2.66 -20.01 5.43
C ASP A 13 2.23 -19.52 6.82
N ASP A 14 2.46 -20.36 7.83
CA ASP A 14 2.01 -20.12 9.20
C ASP A 14 2.62 -18.85 9.81
N ARG A 15 3.88 -18.50 9.47
CA ARG A 15 4.49 -17.25 9.97
C ARG A 15 3.79 -16.03 9.41
N TYR A 16 3.36 -16.08 8.15
CA TYR A 16 2.59 -15.01 7.52
C TYR A 16 1.16 -14.91 8.05
N PHE A 17 0.60 -16.04 8.48
CA PHE A 17 -0.68 -16.09 9.18
C PHE A 17 -0.56 -15.46 10.58
N ASP A 18 0.39 -15.92 11.39
CA ASP A 18 0.60 -15.44 12.76
C ASP A 18 0.89 -13.94 12.77
N TRP A 19 1.83 -13.49 11.94
CA TRP A 19 2.15 -12.07 11.79
C TRP A 19 0.92 -11.21 11.48
N ARG A 20 0.00 -11.68 10.63
CA ARG A 20 -1.16 -10.89 10.20
C ARG A 20 -2.35 -10.94 11.14
N PHE A 21 -2.56 -12.07 11.80
CA PHE A 21 -3.81 -12.35 12.49
C PHE A 21 -3.63 -12.60 13.98
N ALA A 22 -2.50 -13.17 14.41
CA ALA A 22 -2.22 -13.45 15.82
C ALA A 22 -1.39 -12.35 16.49
N ASP A 23 -0.43 -11.76 15.76
CA ASP A 23 0.51 -10.76 16.28
C ASP A 23 0.14 -9.32 15.90
N HIS A 24 -1.00 -9.13 15.23
CA HIS A 24 -1.41 -7.83 14.73
C HIS A 24 -1.70 -6.85 15.90
N PRO A 25 -1.14 -5.63 15.88
CA PRO A 25 -1.21 -4.72 17.04
C PRO A 25 -2.62 -4.25 17.37
N GLU A 26 -3.50 -4.25 16.36
CA GLU A 26 -4.89 -3.79 16.46
C GLU A 26 -5.92 -4.93 16.43
N ILE A 27 -5.53 -6.15 16.86
CA ILE A 27 -6.50 -7.25 17.02
C ILE A 27 -7.61 -6.81 17.99
N PRO A 28 -8.88 -6.84 17.57
CA PRO A 28 -9.97 -6.54 18.48
C PRO A 28 -10.15 -7.65 19.49
N ARG A 29 -10.49 -7.27 20.73
CA ARG A 29 -10.75 -8.21 21.81
C ARG A 29 -12.07 -8.96 21.65
N GLU A 30 -13.05 -8.34 21.01
CA GLU A 30 -14.45 -8.79 21.00
C GLU A 30 -14.96 -9.13 19.60
N SER A 31 -14.11 -9.11 18.57
CA SER A 31 -14.52 -9.39 17.21
C SER A 31 -13.49 -10.24 16.47
N PRO A 32 -13.91 -11.24 15.70
CA PRO A 32 -12.99 -12.05 14.92
C PRO A 32 -12.31 -11.21 13.83
N THR A 33 -11.20 -11.74 13.33
CA THR A 33 -10.51 -11.27 12.13
C THR A 33 -10.73 -12.22 10.95
N ILE A 34 -11.31 -13.40 11.19
CA ILE A 34 -11.61 -14.42 10.18
C ILE A 34 -13.01 -14.99 10.45
N TRP A 35 -13.87 -14.93 9.43
CA TRP A 35 -15.19 -15.56 9.43
C TRP A 35 -15.16 -16.73 8.47
N VAL A 36 -15.77 -17.85 8.87
CA VAL A 36 -15.89 -19.06 8.04
C VAL A 36 -17.35 -19.43 7.86
N CYS A 37 -17.71 -19.84 6.64
CA CYS A 37 -19.03 -20.40 6.36
C CYS A 37 -18.94 -21.92 6.42
N ARG A 38 -19.73 -22.53 7.30
CA ARG A 38 -19.85 -23.99 7.39
C ARG A 38 -21.17 -24.48 6.79
N ARG A 39 -21.09 -25.51 5.96
CA ARG A 39 -22.21 -26.25 5.37
C ARG A 39 -21.86 -27.73 5.40
N GLU A 40 -22.81 -28.57 5.83
CA GLU A 40 -22.63 -30.03 5.84
C GLU A 40 -21.34 -30.48 6.55
N GLY A 41 -21.01 -29.84 7.68
CA GLY A 41 -19.78 -30.11 8.44
C GLY A 41 -18.47 -29.60 7.82
N ARG A 42 -18.49 -29.08 6.60
CA ARG A 42 -17.31 -28.58 5.87
C ARG A 42 -17.24 -27.05 5.87
N VAL A 43 -16.02 -26.51 5.82
CA VAL A 43 -15.80 -25.08 5.57
C VAL A 43 -15.90 -24.85 4.06
N VAL A 44 -16.87 -24.05 3.63
CA VAL A 44 -17.19 -23.80 2.21
C VAL A 44 -16.88 -22.37 1.76
N GLY A 45 -16.46 -21.51 2.69
CA GLY A 45 -16.00 -20.17 2.38
C GLY A 45 -15.37 -19.48 3.59
N GLN A 46 -14.63 -18.41 3.32
CA GLN A 46 -13.95 -17.60 4.31
C GLN A 46 -13.93 -16.12 3.88
N GLN A 47 -14.00 -15.23 4.85
CA GLN A 47 -13.63 -13.82 4.75
C GLN A 47 -12.63 -13.51 5.86
N ALA A 48 -11.51 -12.86 5.55
CA ALA A 48 -10.59 -12.35 6.56
C ALA A 48 -10.58 -10.82 6.56
N ALA A 49 -10.05 -10.24 7.64
CA ALA A 49 -9.92 -8.82 7.82
C ALA A 49 -8.59 -8.47 8.48
N LEU A 50 -7.88 -7.49 7.92
CA LEU A 50 -6.78 -6.84 8.62
C LEU A 50 -7.34 -5.62 9.36
N PRO A 51 -7.38 -5.63 10.70
CA PRO A 51 -7.88 -4.50 11.45
C PRO A 51 -6.93 -3.32 11.32
N PHE A 52 -7.46 -2.12 11.26
CA PHE A 52 -6.66 -0.90 11.36
C PHE A 52 -7.51 0.22 11.94
N THR A 53 -6.85 1.24 12.44
CA THR A 53 -7.51 2.42 12.97
C THR A 53 -7.34 3.53 11.96
N VAL A 54 -8.46 4.07 11.50
CA VAL A 54 -8.47 5.25 10.65
C VAL A 54 -8.68 6.48 11.51
N ARG A 55 -7.92 7.52 11.21
CA ARG A 55 -8.20 8.85 11.74
C ARG A 55 -9.10 9.59 10.76
N ALA A 56 -10.28 9.97 11.21
CA ALA A 56 -11.32 10.64 10.43
C ALA A 56 -11.59 12.03 11.03
N GLY A 57 -10.89 13.05 10.53
CA GLY A 57 -10.88 14.36 11.19
C GLY A 57 -10.28 14.30 12.59
N GLY A 58 -11.08 14.59 13.62
CA GLY A 58 -10.70 14.46 15.03
C GLY A 58 -11.04 13.10 15.66
N ALA A 59 -11.79 12.25 14.97
CA ALA A 59 -12.20 10.94 15.48
C ALA A 59 -11.20 9.85 15.10
N VAL A 60 -11.15 8.81 15.94
CA VAL A 60 -10.34 7.61 15.75
C VAL A 60 -11.31 6.45 15.65
N ILE A 61 -11.36 5.80 14.49
CA ILE A 61 -12.41 4.85 14.15
C ILE A 61 -11.81 3.48 13.84
N PRO A 62 -12.27 2.41 14.51
CA PRO A 62 -11.92 1.06 14.15
C PRO A 62 -12.41 0.73 12.73
N ALA A 63 -11.50 0.20 11.93
CA ALA A 63 -11.75 -0.18 10.55
C ALA A 63 -11.12 -1.53 10.23
N ALA A 64 -11.44 -2.05 9.05
CA ALA A 64 -10.90 -3.30 8.55
C ALA A 64 -10.64 -3.25 7.05
N TRP A 65 -9.49 -3.77 6.62
CA TRP A 65 -9.29 -4.16 5.23
C TRP A 65 -9.92 -5.52 4.99
N ALA A 66 -10.91 -5.61 4.12
CA ALA A 66 -11.49 -6.88 3.68
C ALA A 66 -10.50 -7.60 2.76
N ILE A 67 -9.98 -8.75 3.22
CA ILE A 67 -8.97 -9.54 2.50
C ILE A 67 -9.35 -11.02 2.46
N ASP A 68 -8.68 -11.78 1.60
CA ASP A 68 -8.80 -13.25 1.50
C ASP A 68 -10.25 -13.79 1.48
N LEU A 69 -11.14 -13.11 0.75
CA LEU A 69 -12.49 -13.63 0.46
C LEU A 69 -12.37 -14.80 -0.51
N MET A 70 -12.77 -15.99 -0.06
CA MET A 70 -12.77 -17.19 -0.89
C MET A 70 -14.03 -18.03 -0.66
N VAL A 71 -14.51 -18.65 -1.73
CA VAL A 71 -15.66 -19.56 -1.71
C VAL A 71 -15.29 -20.79 -2.51
N ASP A 72 -15.59 -21.95 -1.93
CA ASP A 72 -15.47 -23.25 -2.58
C ASP A 72 -16.20 -23.21 -3.94
N PRO A 73 -15.58 -23.69 -5.04
CA PRO A 73 -16.21 -23.70 -6.36
C PRO A 73 -17.65 -24.23 -6.39
N GLU A 74 -17.96 -25.29 -5.63
CA GLU A 74 -19.28 -25.92 -5.59
C GLU A 74 -20.35 -25.04 -4.94
N TRP A 75 -19.92 -24.09 -4.09
CA TRP A 75 -20.78 -23.21 -3.30
C TRP A 75 -20.84 -21.77 -3.85
N ARG A 76 -20.22 -21.52 -5.00
CA ARG A 76 -20.29 -20.21 -5.67
C ARG A 76 -21.71 -19.92 -6.15
N LEU A 77 -22.06 -18.63 -6.18
CA LEU A 77 -23.40 -18.13 -6.55
C LEU A 77 -24.55 -18.61 -5.64
N ARG A 78 -24.24 -19.23 -4.49
CA ARG A 78 -25.22 -19.67 -3.48
C ARG A 78 -25.28 -18.75 -2.24
N GLY A 79 -24.90 -17.48 -2.39
CA GLY A 79 -24.97 -16.48 -1.31
C GLY A 79 -23.86 -16.52 -0.25
N VAL A 80 -22.90 -17.44 -0.33
CA VAL A 80 -21.81 -17.58 0.69
C VAL A 80 -20.97 -16.31 0.83
N ALA A 81 -20.43 -15.77 -0.26
CA ALA A 81 -19.61 -14.55 -0.22
C ALA A 81 -20.36 -13.31 0.31
N PRO A 82 -21.59 -13.00 -0.19
CA PRO A 82 -22.40 -11.93 0.39
C PRO A 82 -22.67 -12.08 1.89
N ALA A 83 -22.98 -13.29 2.36
CA ALA A 83 -23.23 -13.54 3.78
C ALA A 83 -21.97 -13.28 4.62
N LEU A 84 -20.82 -13.78 4.20
CA LEU A 84 -19.54 -13.55 4.89
C LEU A 84 -19.14 -12.07 4.91
N THR A 85 -19.31 -11.37 3.77
CA THR A 85 -19.04 -9.93 3.67
C THR A 85 -19.97 -9.13 4.56
N ALA A 86 -21.26 -9.49 4.61
CA ALA A 86 -22.24 -8.82 5.45
C ALA A 86 -21.91 -8.95 6.94
N GLN A 87 -21.42 -10.12 7.38
CA GLN A 87 -20.96 -10.31 8.76
C GLN A 87 -19.77 -9.39 9.09
N LEU A 88 -18.75 -9.33 8.21
CA LEU A 88 -17.64 -8.39 8.38
C LEU A 88 -18.12 -6.93 8.45
N CYS A 89 -19.04 -6.52 7.58
CA CYS A 89 -19.60 -5.17 7.56
C CYS A 89 -20.47 -4.85 8.78
N ALA A 90 -21.11 -5.85 9.41
CA ALA A 90 -21.87 -5.67 10.63
C ALA A 90 -20.96 -5.49 11.86
N ASP A 91 -19.82 -6.21 11.89
CA ASP A 91 -18.87 -6.18 13.01
C ASP A 91 -17.98 -4.94 13.00
N ARG A 92 -17.95 -4.15 11.92
CA ARG A 92 -16.99 -3.05 11.74
C ARG A 92 -17.65 -1.74 11.32
N PRO A 93 -17.32 -0.61 11.99
CA PRO A 93 -17.81 0.72 11.60
C PRO A 93 -17.41 1.12 10.19
N LEU A 94 -16.22 0.69 9.74
CA LEU A 94 -15.68 0.98 8.42
C LEU A 94 -14.95 -0.25 7.87
N VAL A 95 -15.31 -0.65 6.65
CA VAL A 95 -14.63 -1.71 5.92
C VAL A 95 -14.16 -1.16 4.58
N ALA A 96 -12.95 -1.51 4.19
CA ALA A 96 -12.33 -1.02 2.97
C ALA A 96 -11.69 -2.18 2.22
N GLY A 97 -11.64 -2.12 0.89
CA GLY A 97 -11.10 -3.19 0.07
C GLY A 97 -10.29 -2.65 -1.10
N LEU A 98 -9.05 -3.13 -1.22
CA LEU A 98 -8.16 -2.80 -2.33
C LEU A 98 -7.96 -4.01 -3.23
N GLY A 99 -7.93 -3.79 -4.55
CA GLY A 99 -7.77 -4.87 -5.52
C GLY A 99 -9.07 -5.61 -5.85
N ILE A 100 -10.23 -5.00 -5.57
CA ILE A 100 -11.54 -5.63 -5.81
C ILE A 100 -11.69 -6.02 -7.29
N ALA A 101 -11.93 -7.31 -7.53
CA ALA A 101 -12.04 -7.87 -8.86
C ALA A 101 -13.25 -7.33 -9.63
N ALA A 102 -13.11 -7.21 -10.95
CA ALA A 102 -14.12 -6.60 -11.81
C ALA A 102 -15.52 -7.20 -11.65
N ALA A 103 -15.57 -8.53 -11.52
CA ALA A 103 -16.79 -9.32 -11.38
C ALA A 103 -17.51 -9.09 -10.04
N ALA A 104 -16.78 -8.75 -8.97
CA ALA A 104 -17.34 -8.60 -7.62
C ALA A 104 -17.93 -7.20 -7.36
N ARG A 105 -17.45 -6.17 -8.07
CA ARG A 105 -17.81 -4.75 -7.84
C ARG A 105 -19.32 -4.48 -7.83
N ARG A 106 -20.06 -5.07 -8.78
CA ARG A 106 -21.52 -4.89 -8.85
C ARG A 106 -22.24 -5.49 -7.63
N GLY A 107 -21.72 -6.59 -7.08
CA GLY A 107 -22.25 -7.19 -5.86
C GLY A 107 -22.02 -6.28 -4.65
N PHE A 108 -20.79 -5.81 -4.48
CA PHE A 108 -20.44 -4.86 -3.41
C PHE A 108 -21.25 -3.56 -3.47
N ALA A 109 -21.40 -2.97 -4.66
CA ALA A 109 -22.20 -1.75 -4.84
C ALA A 109 -23.67 -1.95 -4.41
N ARG A 110 -24.28 -3.09 -4.75
CA ARG A 110 -25.64 -3.44 -4.28
C ARG A 110 -25.72 -3.65 -2.77
N ALA A 111 -24.62 -4.07 -2.15
CA ALA A 111 -24.50 -4.22 -0.69
C ALA A 111 -24.14 -2.90 0.03
N GLY A 112 -24.25 -1.74 -0.64
CA GLY A 112 -24.03 -0.43 -0.05
C GLY A 112 -22.57 0.01 0.00
N TRP A 113 -21.64 -0.70 -0.66
CA TRP A 113 -20.27 -0.24 -0.79
C TRP A 113 -20.16 0.89 -1.82
N VAL A 114 -19.36 1.89 -1.50
CA VAL A 114 -19.05 3.02 -2.38
C VAL A 114 -17.86 2.65 -3.27
N ASP A 115 -18.02 2.83 -4.58
CA ASP A 115 -16.94 2.68 -5.55
C ASP A 115 -16.08 3.95 -5.56
N LEU A 116 -14.82 3.82 -5.15
CA LEU A 116 -13.85 4.92 -5.04
C LEU A 116 -12.87 4.93 -6.23
N GLY A 117 -13.15 4.14 -7.27
CA GLY A 117 -12.38 4.07 -8.49
C GLY A 117 -11.05 3.34 -8.34
N ARG A 118 -10.06 3.75 -9.14
CA ARG A 118 -8.72 3.15 -9.13
C ARG A 118 -7.73 4.06 -8.43
N VAL A 119 -7.00 3.49 -7.48
CA VAL A 119 -5.91 4.20 -6.80
C VAL A 119 -4.75 4.37 -7.79
N PRO A 120 -4.22 5.58 -7.99
CA PRO A 120 -3.17 5.79 -8.97
C PRO A 120 -1.85 5.15 -8.51
N ARG A 121 -1.18 4.48 -9.43
CA ARG A 121 0.22 4.07 -9.31
C ARG A 121 1.07 4.95 -10.21
N TYR A 122 2.21 5.39 -9.72
CA TYR A 122 3.16 6.22 -10.43
C TYR A 122 4.39 5.39 -10.74
N VAL A 123 4.89 5.48 -11.98
CA VAL A 123 6.08 4.75 -12.41
C VAL A 123 7.06 5.70 -13.08
N ARG A 124 8.32 5.64 -12.67
CA ARG A 124 9.44 6.34 -13.30
C ARG A 124 10.45 5.33 -13.81
N LEU A 125 10.74 5.35 -15.12
CA LEU A 125 11.87 4.62 -15.66
C LEU A 125 13.17 5.31 -15.28
N LEU A 126 14.18 4.52 -14.92
CA LEU A 126 15.50 4.99 -14.50
C LEU A 126 16.56 4.77 -15.57
N ARG A 127 16.33 3.78 -16.43
CA ARG A 127 17.17 3.44 -17.58
C ARG A 127 16.31 2.87 -18.72
N PRO A 128 16.84 2.78 -19.94
CA PRO A 128 16.23 1.99 -21.00
C PRO A 128 15.99 0.55 -20.54
N LEU A 129 14.93 -0.03 -21.10
CA LEU A 129 14.48 -1.37 -20.78
C LEU A 129 15.17 -2.39 -21.67
N ARG A 130 15.42 -3.58 -21.12
CA ARG A 130 15.94 -4.73 -21.87
C ARG A 130 14.79 -5.67 -22.23
N ALA A 131 14.94 -6.39 -23.34
CA ALA A 131 13.98 -7.41 -23.71
C ALA A 131 13.89 -8.48 -22.60
N GLY A 132 12.67 -8.92 -22.29
CA GLY A 132 12.42 -9.87 -21.20
C GLY A 132 12.19 -9.24 -19.82
N GLU A 133 12.59 -7.99 -19.58
CA GLU A 133 12.36 -7.32 -18.29
C GLU A 133 10.87 -7.03 -18.07
N ALA A 134 10.40 -7.05 -16.81
CA ALA A 134 9.02 -6.72 -16.46
C ALA A 134 8.95 -5.57 -15.46
N PRO A 135 9.45 -4.36 -15.81
CA PRO A 135 9.60 -3.23 -14.88
C PRO A 135 8.28 -2.66 -14.34
N THR A 136 7.15 -3.12 -14.90
CA THR A 136 5.79 -2.75 -14.44
C THR A 136 5.00 -3.96 -13.95
N GLY A 137 5.64 -5.13 -13.83
CA GLY A 137 5.08 -6.37 -13.29
C GLY A 137 3.96 -7.02 -14.10
N ARG A 138 3.64 -6.52 -15.30
CA ARG A 138 2.49 -7.00 -16.10
C ARG A 138 2.87 -8.00 -17.19
N ARG A 139 3.88 -7.68 -18.00
CA ARG A 139 4.35 -8.50 -19.12
C ARG A 139 5.82 -8.18 -19.40
N PRO A 140 6.61 -9.17 -19.86
CA PRO A 140 7.98 -8.93 -20.31
C PRO A 140 8.00 -7.96 -21.49
N VAL A 141 9.00 -7.10 -21.53
CA VAL A 141 9.23 -6.13 -22.61
C VAL A 141 9.62 -6.88 -23.88
N ARG A 142 8.89 -6.64 -24.97
CA ARG A 142 9.22 -7.18 -26.30
C ARG A 142 10.49 -6.51 -26.87
N PRO A 143 11.28 -7.18 -27.72
CA PRO A 143 12.52 -6.62 -28.29
C PRO A 143 12.33 -5.25 -28.95
N ALA A 144 11.27 -5.06 -29.74
CA ALA A 144 10.97 -3.77 -30.38
C ALA A 144 10.71 -2.65 -29.36
N ALA A 145 10.04 -2.95 -28.24
CA ALA A 145 9.79 -1.98 -27.17
C ALA A 145 11.06 -1.67 -26.38
N ALA A 146 11.96 -2.65 -26.19
CA ALA A 146 13.28 -2.43 -25.61
C ALA A 146 14.11 -1.48 -26.48
N LEU A 147 14.12 -1.70 -27.81
CA LEU A 147 14.79 -0.80 -28.75
C LEU A 147 14.19 0.62 -28.70
N ALA A 148 12.86 0.73 -28.74
CA ALA A 148 12.16 2.02 -28.65
C ALA A 148 12.47 2.77 -27.34
N SER A 149 12.69 2.05 -26.23
CA SER A 149 13.03 2.68 -24.94
C SER A 149 14.36 3.44 -24.96
N ARG A 150 15.26 3.15 -25.92
CA ARG A 150 16.52 3.89 -26.09
C ARG A 150 16.30 5.33 -26.54
N ALA A 151 15.21 5.61 -27.25
CA ALA A 151 14.84 6.98 -27.61
C ALA A 151 14.52 7.85 -26.38
N ALA A 152 14.19 7.23 -25.24
CA ALA A 152 13.94 7.96 -23.99
C ALA A 152 15.24 8.41 -23.27
N VAL A 153 16.43 7.95 -23.68
CA VAL A 153 17.70 8.23 -22.97
C VAL A 153 17.94 9.72 -22.70
N PRO A 154 17.77 10.65 -23.66
CA PRO A 154 17.99 12.08 -23.40
C PRO A 154 17.04 12.62 -22.33
N VAL A 155 15.77 12.22 -22.39
CA VAL A 155 14.74 12.60 -21.42
C VAL A 155 15.04 12.01 -20.03
N LEU A 156 15.53 10.78 -19.97
CA LEU A 156 15.97 10.16 -18.72
C LEU A 156 17.17 10.90 -18.12
N GLY A 157 18.13 11.32 -18.96
CA GLY A 157 19.29 12.12 -18.55
C GLY A 157 18.90 13.48 -17.98
N LEU A 158 18.03 14.23 -18.67
CA LEU A 158 17.52 15.50 -18.17
C LEU A 158 16.85 15.36 -16.79
N LEU A 159 16.00 14.34 -16.65
CA LEU A 159 15.28 14.09 -15.39
C LEU A 159 16.18 13.55 -14.28
N ALA A 160 17.29 12.88 -14.62
CA ALA A 160 18.34 12.57 -13.65
C ALA A 160 19.08 13.84 -13.19
N GLY A 161 19.30 14.80 -14.10
CA GLY A 161 19.89 16.10 -13.78
C GLY A 161 19.01 16.94 -12.84
N THR A 162 17.70 16.99 -13.07
CA THR A 162 16.77 17.70 -12.18
C THR A 162 16.76 17.06 -10.79
N GLU A 163 16.73 15.74 -10.70
CA GLU A 163 16.84 15.02 -9.43
C GLU A 163 18.17 15.32 -8.72
N ALA A 164 19.30 15.30 -9.44
CA ALA A 164 20.61 15.61 -8.88
C ALA A 164 20.67 17.03 -8.30
N ALA A 165 20.07 18.01 -8.98
CA ALA A 165 19.96 19.38 -8.47
C ALA A 165 19.15 19.45 -7.17
N VAL A 166 18.04 18.70 -7.10
CA VAL A 166 17.20 18.61 -5.89
C VAL A 166 17.97 17.98 -4.73
N LEU A 167 18.69 16.90 -4.99
CA LEU A 167 19.52 16.23 -3.99
C LEU A 167 20.69 17.11 -3.54
N GLY A 168 21.27 17.89 -4.45
CA GLY A 168 22.29 18.89 -4.15
C GLY A 168 21.77 19.97 -3.22
N GLY A 169 20.62 20.58 -3.55
CA GLY A 169 19.96 21.58 -2.70
C GLY A 169 19.52 21.02 -1.35
N ALA A 170 18.98 19.79 -1.33
CA ALA A 170 18.63 19.07 -0.11
C ALA A 170 19.84 18.90 0.81
N ARG A 171 20.98 18.45 0.25
CA ARG A 171 22.24 18.26 0.99
C ARG A 171 22.77 19.58 1.55
N LEU A 172 22.78 20.65 0.75
CA LEU A 172 23.18 21.99 1.21
C LEU A 172 22.26 22.50 2.32
N GLY A 173 20.96 22.17 2.26
CA GLY A 173 19.98 22.45 3.32
C GLY A 173 20.06 21.51 4.54
N GLY A 174 21.09 20.67 4.63
CA GLY A 174 21.31 19.76 5.76
C GLY A 174 20.37 18.56 5.82
N LEU A 175 19.67 18.23 4.71
CA LEU A 175 18.84 17.03 4.64
C LEU A 175 19.69 15.78 4.50
N ARG A 176 19.28 14.73 5.22
CA ARG A 176 19.87 13.40 5.13
C ARG A 176 18.77 12.37 4.91
N PHE A 177 19.04 11.41 4.03
CA PHE A 177 18.19 10.24 3.85
C PHE A 177 18.91 9.04 4.46
N GLN A 178 18.62 8.79 5.73
CA GLN A 178 19.34 7.85 6.57
C GLN A 178 18.64 6.50 6.55
N ALA A 179 19.35 5.46 6.13
CA ALA A 179 18.88 4.09 6.28
C ALA A 179 18.76 3.73 7.76
N ILE A 180 17.69 3.01 8.11
CA ILE A 180 17.45 2.50 9.46
C ILE A 180 17.20 1.00 9.40
N GLU A 181 17.67 0.29 10.42
CA GLU A 181 17.42 -1.15 10.54
C GLU A 181 16.00 -1.43 11.01
N ARG A 182 15.48 -0.61 11.93
CA ARG A 182 14.15 -0.70 12.52
C ARG A 182 13.56 0.70 12.71
N PHE A 183 12.24 0.80 12.76
CA PHE A 183 11.58 2.03 13.19
C PHE A 183 11.79 2.25 14.69
N ASP A 184 11.86 3.51 15.09
CA ASP A 184 11.99 3.92 16.49
C ASP A 184 11.06 5.10 16.80
N ASP A 185 11.06 5.55 18.06
CA ASP A 185 10.13 6.58 18.57
C ASP A 185 10.22 7.93 17.83
N ARG A 186 11.27 8.16 17.02
CA ARG A 186 11.38 9.39 16.22
C ARG A 186 10.28 9.50 15.16
N VAL A 187 9.55 8.41 14.87
CA VAL A 187 8.38 8.45 13.97
C VAL A 187 7.13 9.02 14.62
N GLU A 188 7.01 8.99 15.96
CA GLU A 188 5.80 9.44 16.66
C GLU A 188 5.55 10.97 16.50
N PRO A 189 6.56 11.85 16.68
CA PRO A 189 6.38 13.27 16.40
C PRO A 189 6.01 13.56 14.93
N LEU A 190 6.52 12.75 13.98
CA LEU A 190 6.14 12.86 12.58
C LEU A 190 4.67 12.49 12.39
N TRP A 191 4.24 11.35 12.94
CA TRP A 191 2.85 10.90 12.87
C TRP A 191 1.89 11.94 13.46
N ALA A 192 2.16 12.43 14.67
CA ALA A 192 1.36 13.46 15.34
C ALA A 192 1.22 14.74 14.51
N ALA A 193 2.27 15.14 13.78
CA ALA A 193 2.25 16.33 12.93
C ALA A 193 1.55 16.10 11.58
N VAL A 194 1.70 14.92 10.97
CA VAL A 194 1.19 14.64 9.62
C VAL A 194 -0.25 14.15 9.63
N ALA A 195 -0.64 13.34 10.61
CA ALA A 195 -1.96 12.75 10.66
C ALA A 195 -3.05 13.84 10.54
N PRO A 196 -3.03 14.97 11.30
CA PRO A 196 -3.99 16.10 11.22
C PRO A 196 -4.27 16.63 9.83
N THR A 197 -3.28 16.51 8.94
CA THR A 197 -3.34 17.08 7.60
C THR A 197 -4.07 16.19 6.58
N HIS A 198 -4.49 14.99 6.98
CA HIS A 198 -5.19 14.02 6.14
C HIS A 198 -6.60 13.75 6.69
N PRO A 199 -7.64 13.85 5.83
CA PRO A 199 -9.02 13.56 6.23
C PRO A 199 -9.22 12.11 6.68
N LEU A 200 -8.67 11.14 5.93
CA LEU A 200 -8.69 9.71 6.24
C LEU A 200 -7.29 9.12 6.05
N ILE A 201 -6.68 8.63 7.14
CA ILE A 201 -5.37 7.99 7.12
C ILE A 201 -5.31 6.86 8.15
N ALA A 202 -4.83 5.69 7.73
CA ALA A 202 -4.56 4.58 8.64
C ALA A 202 -3.40 4.92 9.57
N HIS A 203 -3.47 4.46 10.83
CA HIS A 203 -2.45 4.72 11.84
C HIS A 203 -1.05 4.28 11.38
N ARG A 204 -0.08 5.20 11.44
CA ARG A 204 1.32 5.01 11.02
C ARG A 204 2.32 5.41 12.12
N GLY A 205 1.96 5.17 13.38
CA GLY A 205 2.88 5.27 14.51
C GLY A 205 3.86 4.09 14.58
N LEU A 206 4.76 4.12 15.55
CA LEU A 206 5.84 3.14 15.72
C LEU A 206 5.29 1.71 15.77
N ARG A 207 4.26 1.47 16.59
CA ARG A 207 3.69 0.12 16.76
C ARG A 207 3.17 -0.47 15.44
N SER A 208 2.50 0.34 14.62
CA SER A 208 1.97 -0.10 13.32
C SER A 208 3.09 -0.35 12.31
N LEU A 209 4.10 0.53 12.25
CA LEU A 209 5.22 0.41 11.30
C LEU A 209 6.19 -0.72 11.67
N ALA A 210 6.50 -0.87 12.96
CA ALA A 210 7.34 -1.95 13.47
C ALA A 210 6.67 -3.31 13.21
N TRP A 211 5.37 -3.44 13.48
CA TRP A 211 4.62 -4.63 13.08
C TRP A 211 4.72 -4.88 11.57
N ARG A 212 4.43 -3.87 10.75
CA ARG A 212 4.33 -4.05 9.29
C ARG A 212 5.66 -4.38 8.62
N PHE A 213 6.78 -3.87 9.13
CA PHE A 213 8.07 -3.93 8.42
C PHE A 213 9.23 -4.52 9.22
N ASP A 214 9.23 -4.42 10.55
CA ASP A 214 10.31 -4.94 11.40
C ASP A 214 10.01 -6.37 11.86
N ALA A 215 8.75 -6.66 12.15
CA ALA A 215 8.25 -7.97 12.58
C ALA A 215 7.66 -8.81 11.44
N ALA A 216 7.69 -8.32 10.20
CA ALA A 216 7.26 -9.11 9.04
C ALA A 216 8.11 -10.39 8.93
N PRO A 217 7.56 -11.51 8.41
CA PRO A 217 8.30 -12.78 8.31
C PRO A 217 9.62 -12.70 7.53
N GLN A 218 9.75 -11.72 6.63
CA GLN A 218 10.98 -11.41 5.90
C GLN A 218 11.27 -9.91 5.99
N PRO A 219 11.80 -9.40 7.11
CA PRO A 219 11.97 -7.96 7.29
C PRO A 219 13.10 -7.40 6.40
N ALA A 220 14.07 -8.24 6.02
CA ALA A 220 15.22 -7.88 5.20
C ALA A 220 14.89 -7.46 3.76
N VAL A 221 13.68 -7.78 3.26
CA VAL A 221 13.24 -7.33 1.92
C VAL A 221 12.93 -5.82 1.89
N TYR A 222 12.69 -5.23 3.07
CA TYR A 222 12.36 -3.82 3.23
C TYR A 222 13.60 -3.00 3.58
N ARG A 223 13.87 -1.98 2.76
CA ARG A 223 14.86 -0.94 3.07
C ARG A 223 14.11 0.27 3.61
N LYS A 224 14.38 0.63 4.86
CA LYS A 224 13.67 1.69 5.58
C LYS A 224 14.58 2.89 5.71
N TYR A 225 14.01 4.08 5.55
CA TYR A 225 14.77 5.33 5.62
C TYR A 225 13.99 6.40 6.36
N TYR A 226 14.70 7.22 7.14
CA TYR A 226 14.23 8.53 7.55
C TYR A 226 14.81 9.63 6.68
N LEU A 227 13.98 10.60 6.30
CA LEU A 227 14.42 11.90 5.82
C LEU A 227 14.55 12.83 7.03
N THR A 228 15.75 13.27 7.34
CA THR A 228 16.04 14.07 8.54
C THR A 228 16.68 15.41 8.19
N ARG A 229 16.53 16.38 9.10
CA ARG A 229 17.33 17.61 9.15
C ARG A 229 17.81 17.81 10.58
N GLY A 230 19.09 17.60 10.81
CA GLY A 230 19.62 17.44 12.17
C GLY A 230 18.94 16.24 12.87
N ALA A 231 18.47 16.45 14.10
CA ALA A 231 17.76 15.40 14.86
C ALA A 231 16.28 15.21 14.45
N ARG A 232 15.71 16.13 13.66
CA ARG A 232 14.29 16.09 13.32
C ARG A 232 14.01 15.18 12.14
N VAL A 233 13.12 14.21 12.32
CA VAL A 233 12.52 13.42 11.23
C VAL A 233 11.46 14.25 10.51
N LEU A 234 11.63 14.41 9.20
CA LEU A 234 10.72 15.13 8.31
C LEU A 234 9.84 14.18 7.49
N GLY A 235 10.24 12.92 7.38
CA GLY A 235 9.49 11.87 6.72
C GLY A 235 10.19 10.52 6.79
N TYR A 236 9.52 9.48 6.33
CA TYR A 236 10.09 8.17 6.09
C TYR A 236 9.68 7.62 4.73
N ALA A 237 10.46 6.66 4.25
CA ALA A 237 10.07 5.83 3.11
C ALA A 237 10.51 4.38 3.35
N VAL A 238 9.68 3.45 2.91
CA VAL A 238 9.98 2.02 2.89
C VAL A 238 10.07 1.58 1.44
N LEU A 239 11.22 1.05 1.06
CA LEU A 239 11.50 0.58 -0.29
C LEU A 239 11.59 -0.94 -0.32
N ARG A 240 11.08 -1.56 -1.38
CA ARG A 240 11.28 -2.99 -1.65
C ARG A 240 11.62 -3.22 -3.11
N ARG A 241 12.60 -4.08 -3.37
CA ARG A 241 12.91 -4.53 -4.73
C ARG A 241 12.02 -5.70 -5.12
N ARG A 242 11.47 -5.64 -6.33
CA ARG A 242 10.77 -6.75 -7.00
C ARG A 242 11.31 -6.85 -8.43
N GLN A 243 12.11 -7.88 -8.70
CA GLN A 243 12.79 -8.06 -9.99
C GLN A 243 13.60 -6.82 -10.37
N GLU A 244 13.32 -6.19 -11.52
CA GLU A 244 13.99 -4.97 -11.98
C GLU A 244 13.38 -3.68 -11.42
N THR A 245 12.34 -3.76 -10.59
CA THR A 245 11.60 -2.58 -10.10
C THR A 245 11.87 -2.36 -8.62
N MET A 246 12.22 -1.13 -8.26
CA MET A 246 12.13 -0.67 -6.88
C MET A 246 10.72 -0.14 -6.62
N MET A 247 10.18 -0.42 -5.45
CA MET A 247 8.84 0.01 -5.06
C MET A 247 8.95 0.85 -3.80
N VAL A 248 8.33 2.03 -3.80
CA VAL A 248 7.99 2.74 -2.56
C VAL A 248 6.73 2.05 -2.02
N VAL A 249 6.93 1.21 -1.01
CA VAL A 249 5.87 0.41 -0.40
C VAL A 249 5.01 1.28 0.51
N ASP A 250 5.67 2.07 1.37
CA ASP A 250 5.04 3.06 2.23
C ASP A 250 5.89 4.32 2.29
N HIS A 251 5.25 5.43 2.57
CA HIS A 251 5.90 6.71 2.77
C HIS A 251 5.01 7.59 3.63
N LEU A 252 5.63 8.55 4.32
CA LEU A 252 4.93 9.63 5.00
C LEU A 252 5.91 10.79 5.19
N CYS A 253 5.49 12.02 4.98
CA CYS A 253 6.33 13.17 5.31
C CYS A 253 5.52 14.41 5.62
N LEU A 254 6.16 15.35 6.32
CA LEU A 254 5.64 16.68 6.54
C LEU A 254 5.27 17.35 5.20
N PRO A 255 4.22 18.19 5.16
CA PRO A 255 3.89 18.99 4.00
C PRO A 255 5.11 19.74 3.43
N GLY A 256 5.27 19.70 2.11
CA GLY A 256 6.40 20.33 1.41
C GLY A 256 7.61 19.42 1.15
N TRP A 257 7.73 18.28 1.85
CA TRP A 257 8.92 17.43 1.76
C TRP A 257 8.81 16.24 0.81
N HIS A 258 7.65 16.00 0.20
CA HIS A 258 7.40 14.90 -0.73
C HIS A 258 8.39 14.89 -1.90
N TRP A 259 8.71 16.08 -2.41
CA TRP A 259 9.65 16.26 -3.50
C TRP A 259 11.05 15.72 -3.16
N ALA A 260 11.60 16.13 -2.01
CA ALA A 260 12.90 15.67 -1.54
C ALA A 260 12.87 14.17 -1.20
N LEU A 261 11.81 13.70 -0.54
CA LEU A 261 11.64 12.29 -0.17
C LEU A 261 11.67 11.39 -1.41
N PHE A 262 10.88 11.70 -2.43
CA PHE A 262 10.83 10.89 -3.66
C PHE A 262 12.10 11.01 -4.51
N ALA A 263 12.77 12.17 -4.51
CA ALA A 263 14.08 12.32 -5.15
C ALA A 263 15.13 11.39 -4.51
N HIS A 264 15.14 11.29 -3.17
CA HIS A 264 16.00 10.33 -2.48
C HIS A 264 15.63 8.87 -2.78
N CYS A 265 14.34 8.55 -2.88
CA CYS A 265 13.90 7.21 -3.29
C CYS A 265 14.37 6.85 -4.71
N LEU A 266 14.36 7.81 -5.65
CA LEU A 266 14.90 7.63 -6.99
C LEU A 266 16.41 7.37 -6.98
N ALA A 267 17.15 8.12 -6.17
CA ALA A 267 18.59 7.92 -6.01
C ALA A 267 18.91 6.52 -5.48
N GLU A 268 18.19 6.05 -4.45
CA GLU A 268 18.33 4.69 -3.92
C GLU A 268 17.98 3.62 -4.95
N ALA A 269 16.91 3.84 -5.73
CA ALA A 269 16.53 2.92 -6.79
C ALA A 269 17.59 2.83 -7.90
N ARG A 270 18.22 3.96 -8.28
CA ARG A 270 19.36 3.97 -9.22
C ARG A 270 20.59 3.29 -8.66
N ARG A 271 20.96 3.57 -7.41
CA ARG A 271 22.08 2.90 -6.73
C ARG A 271 21.89 1.38 -6.68
N ALA A 272 20.65 0.93 -6.50
CA ALA A 272 20.31 -0.47 -6.56
C ALA A 272 20.27 -1.05 -7.99
N GLY A 273 20.47 -0.26 -9.04
CA GLY A 273 20.40 -0.72 -10.43
C GLY A 273 18.99 -1.12 -10.88
N ALA A 274 17.94 -0.53 -10.29
CA ALA A 274 16.57 -0.77 -10.73
C ALA A 274 16.32 -0.15 -12.13
N ALA A 275 15.51 -0.82 -12.94
CA ALA A 275 15.00 -0.29 -14.20
C ALA A 275 13.93 0.79 -13.99
N ALA A 276 13.18 0.70 -12.90
CA ALA A 276 12.09 1.62 -12.57
C ALA A 276 11.90 1.79 -11.06
N LEU A 277 11.31 2.93 -10.67
CA LEU A 277 10.72 3.16 -9.36
C LEU A 277 9.20 3.25 -9.49
N ARG A 278 8.47 2.51 -8.65
CA ARG A 278 7.00 2.50 -8.58
C ARG A 278 6.52 3.00 -7.22
N CYS A 279 5.45 3.78 -7.20
CA CYS A 279 4.81 4.25 -5.96
C CYS A 279 3.28 4.25 -6.14
N LEU A 280 2.54 3.57 -5.26
CA LEU A 280 1.11 3.85 -5.08
C LEU A 280 1.00 5.00 -4.08
N ALA A 281 0.32 6.06 -4.46
CA ALA A 281 0.17 7.24 -3.61
C ALA A 281 -1.12 7.96 -3.97
N THR A 282 -1.82 8.45 -2.95
CA THR A 282 -2.97 9.35 -3.11
C THR A 282 -2.62 10.77 -2.66
N GLY A 283 -3.55 11.70 -2.86
CA GLY A 283 -3.40 13.09 -2.44
C GLY A 283 -2.66 13.99 -3.44
N ARG A 284 -3.04 15.26 -3.42
CA ARG A 284 -2.57 16.26 -4.41
C ARG A 284 -1.07 16.56 -4.29
N LYS A 285 -0.54 16.59 -3.06
CA LYS A 285 0.87 16.92 -2.78
C LYS A 285 1.81 15.83 -3.29
N ALA A 286 1.56 14.57 -2.95
CA ALA A 286 2.32 13.43 -3.45
C ALA A 286 2.25 13.36 -4.99
N ARG A 287 1.05 13.47 -5.57
CA ARG A 287 0.86 13.50 -7.04
C ARG A 287 1.69 14.60 -7.70
N ARG A 288 1.63 15.84 -7.20
CA ARG A 288 2.38 16.97 -7.79
C ARG A 288 3.88 16.70 -7.78
N SER A 289 4.40 16.18 -6.66
CA SER A 289 5.82 15.86 -6.54
C SER A 289 6.24 14.70 -7.45
N LEU A 290 5.46 13.63 -7.53
CA LEU A 290 5.76 12.50 -8.42
C LEU A 290 5.76 12.94 -9.89
N LEU A 291 4.77 13.72 -10.32
CA LEU A 291 4.70 14.19 -11.71
C LEU A 291 5.88 15.08 -12.09
N ALA A 292 6.26 16.02 -11.22
CA ALA A 292 7.38 16.90 -11.53
C ALA A 292 8.74 16.14 -11.51
N LEU A 293 8.86 15.01 -10.80
CA LEU A 293 10.01 14.09 -10.87
C LEU A 293 9.95 13.17 -12.11
N GLY A 294 9.00 13.39 -13.01
CA GLY A 294 8.86 12.67 -14.26
C GLY A 294 8.19 11.30 -14.14
N PHE A 295 7.52 11.01 -13.02
CA PHE A 295 6.72 9.79 -12.92
C PHE A 295 5.49 9.89 -13.80
N LEU A 296 5.11 8.77 -14.41
CA LEU A 296 3.90 8.64 -15.21
C LEU A 296 2.81 7.93 -14.41
N PRO A 297 1.58 8.47 -14.37
CA PRO A 297 0.46 7.82 -13.71
C PRO A 297 0.02 6.58 -14.49
N ARG A 298 -0.37 5.54 -13.77
CA ARG A 298 -0.90 4.27 -14.26
C ARG A 298 -2.11 3.86 -13.40
N PRO A 299 -3.12 3.21 -14.00
CA PRO A 299 -4.23 2.68 -13.22
C PRO A 299 -3.73 1.60 -12.25
N GLY A 300 -3.96 1.80 -10.96
CA GLY A 300 -3.65 0.83 -9.91
C GLY A 300 -4.86 -0.03 -9.51
N PRO A 301 -4.88 -0.54 -8.27
CA PRO A 301 -5.93 -1.40 -7.77
C PRO A 301 -7.26 -0.65 -7.69
N HIS A 302 -8.36 -1.38 -7.83
CA HIS A 302 -9.70 -0.85 -7.62
C HIS A 302 -9.98 -0.76 -6.12
N PHE A 303 -10.56 0.34 -5.67
CA PHE A 303 -10.80 0.65 -4.27
C PHE A 303 -12.29 0.82 -4.02
N MET A 304 -12.79 0.18 -2.97
CA MET A 304 -14.16 0.36 -2.50
C MET A 304 -14.17 0.42 -0.96
N ALA A 305 -15.16 1.10 -0.40
CA ALA A 305 -15.34 1.18 1.04
C ALA A 305 -16.82 1.07 1.43
N PHE A 306 -17.07 0.62 2.65
CA PHE A 306 -18.37 0.53 3.28
C PHE A 306 -18.29 1.18 4.66
N ALA A 307 -19.14 2.17 4.92
CA ALA A 307 -19.30 2.76 6.24
C ALA A 307 -20.63 2.30 6.84
N HIS A 308 -20.57 1.71 8.02
CA HIS A 308 -21.76 1.28 8.74
C HIS A 308 -22.59 2.52 9.12
N PRO A 309 -23.94 2.52 8.98
CA PRO A 309 -24.77 3.69 9.29
C PRO A 309 -24.58 4.23 10.72
N LEU A 310 -24.36 3.33 11.68
CA LEU A 310 -24.12 3.69 13.09
C LEU A 310 -22.69 4.16 13.40
N SER A 311 -21.79 4.21 12.40
CA SER A 311 -20.41 4.66 12.60
C SER A 311 -20.29 6.16 12.88
N GLY A 312 -21.34 6.94 12.58
CA GLY A 312 -21.30 8.41 12.64
C GLY A 312 -20.40 9.05 11.58
N LEU A 313 -19.83 8.27 10.66
CA LEU A 313 -19.03 8.79 9.56
C LEU A 313 -19.90 9.44 8.51
N ALA A 314 -19.56 10.68 8.15
CA ALA A 314 -20.19 11.35 7.02
C ALA A 314 -19.91 10.58 5.72
N ALA A 315 -20.95 10.24 4.97
CA ALA A 315 -20.83 9.56 3.68
C ALA A 315 -19.94 10.34 2.69
N SER A 316 -19.97 11.67 2.74
CA SER A 316 -19.11 12.55 1.93
C SER A 316 -17.62 12.45 2.28
N LEU A 317 -17.28 12.12 3.53
CA LEU A 317 -15.89 11.93 3.96
C LEU A 317 -15.33 10.62 3.39
N VAL A 318 -16.07 9.53 3.55
CA VAL A 318 -15.69 8.18 3.12
C VAL A 318 -15.76 8.03 1.59
N GLY A 319 -16.78 8.65 0.98
CA GLY A 319 -17.11 8.54 -0.44
C GLY A 319 -16.24 9.35 -1.39
N GLU A 320 -15.34 10.20 -0.88
CA GLU A 320 -14.44 11.02 -1.70
C GLU A 320 -13.05 10.36 -1.77
N PRO A 321 -12.62 9.83 -2.94
CA PRO A 321 -11.34 9.17 -3.09
C PRO A 321 -10.14 10.03 -2.68
N GLY A 322 -10.23 11.35 -2.85
CA GLY A 322 -9.18 12.31 -2.49
C GLY A 322 -8.94 12.44 -0.98
N ASN A 323 -9.87 11.99 -0.14
CA ASN A 323 -9.76 12.06 1.32
C ASN A 323 -8.86 10.96 1.91
N TRP A 324 -8.70 9.85 1.19
CA TRP A 324 -7.95 8.69 1.65
C TRP A 324 -6.45 8.83 1.36
N TYR A 325 -5.62 8.67 2.38
CA TYR A 325 -4.18 8.47 2.25
C TYR A 325 -3.88 6.98 2.12
N LEU A 326 -3.45 6.55 0.92
CA LEU A 326 -3.19 5.14 0.59
C LEU A 326 -1.81 4.95 -0.05
N THR A 327 -1.20 3.82 0.27
CA THR A 327 0.12 3.33 -0.11
C THR A 327 0.03 1.85 -0.48
N GLU A 328 1.11 1.21 -0.94
CA GLU A 328 1.07 -0.25 -1.16
C GLU A 328 1.05 -1.03 0.17
N ALA A 329 1.44 -0.40 1.28
CA ALA A 329 1.40 -1.04 2.60
C ALA A 329 -0.01 -1.21 3.16
N ASP A 330 -1.00 -0.48 2.65
CA ASP A 330 -2.40 -0.63 3.07
C ASP A 330 -3.02 -1.90 2.46
N SER A 331 -3.94 -2.53 3.20
CA SER A 331 -4.49 -3.86 2.86
C SER A 331 -3.39 -4.94 2.75
N ASP A 332 -3.67 -5.96 1.96
CA ASP A 332 -2.80 -7.06 1.57
C ASP A 332 -2.03 -6.80 0.27
N LEU A 333 -2.09 -5.60 -0.35
CA LEU A 333 -1.48 -5.34 -1.66
C LEU A 333 0.02 -5.64 -1.74
N ASP A 334 0.73 -5.45 -0.63
CA ASP A 334 2.14 -5.75 -0.52
C ASP A 334 2.38 -7.24 -0.26
N HIS A 335 2.61 -8.00 -1.34
CA HIS A 335 2.98 -9.41 -1.25
C HIS A 335 4.51 -9.56 -1.34
N PRO A 336 5.24 -9.72 -0.21
CA PRO A 336 6.64 -10.10 -0.26
C PRO A 336 6.79 -11.51 -0.85
N PRO A 337 7.93 -11.80 -1.52
CA PRO A 337 8.21 -13.15 -1.98
C PRO A 337 8.18 -14.12 -0.79
N LEU A 338 7.83 -15.38 -1.04
CA LEU A 338 8.04 -16.44 -0.06
C LEU A 338 9.53 -16.79 0.00
N PRO A 339 10.02 -17.34 1.13
CA PRO A 339 11.41 -17.71 1.28
C PRO A 339 11.81 -18.87 0.37
#